data_AF-A0A518K1R7-F1
#
_entry.id   AF-A0A518K1R7-F1
#
_cell.length_a   1.000
_cell.length_b   1.000
_cell.length_c   1.000
_cell.angle_alpha   90.00
_cell.angle_beta   90.00
_cell.angle_gamma   90.00
#
_symmetry.space_group_name_H-M   'P 1'
#
loop_
_entity.id
_entity.type
_entity.pdbx_description
1 polymer ?
#
loop_
_entity_poly.entity_id
_entity_poly.type
_entity_poly.pdbx_seq_one_letter_code
_entity_poly.pdbx_strand_id
1 'polypeptide(L)'
;MTDEFNGPPHDCETLPSTTSVGSDDCRDDALLADPSASASKPAKGKPPKAAAVAALPQEELTTEERLDLCESIVGHAFSDRELLLEALTHASGASHRLKSNERMEFLGDAILGAVVCDWLYHERTDLNEGELTKIKSNVVSRQTCSKVAKRLGLDRCLLVGKGVRKNRSFPKSLTSDVFESIVAAIYLDGGFDKVRQLLHLWLAQEVAEGIDSRGDENHKSNLQQVVQRDFSTTPSYRLLDSVGPDHSKKFQIAVLVDGLLRTPAWGRSKKDAEQRAAANALAEISGKEPPFQGDMP
;
A
#
# COMPACT_ATOMS: atom_id res chain seq x y z
N MET A 1 25.47 21.21 -42.95
CA MET A 1 24.11 21.78 -43.08
C MET A 1 23.33 21.26 -41.89
N THR A 2 23.64 21.80 -40.71
CA THR A 2 23.00 22.99 -40.06
C THR A 2 21.71 22.53 -39.39
N ASP A 3 21.46 22.63 -38.09
CA ASP A 3 22.02 23.41 -36.97
C ASP A 3 21.69 22.62 -35.67
N GLU A 4 22.58 22.38 -34.70
CA GLU A 4 23.04 23.29 -33.64
C GLU A 4 21.95 24.22 -33.05
N PHE A 5 21.42 23.88 -31.86
CA PHE A 5 21.19 24.91 -30.86
C PHE A 5 21.55 24.41 -29.45
N ASN A 6 22.64 24.99 -28.99
CA ASN A 6 23.23 24.95 -27.67
C ASN A 6 22.83 26.25 -26.96
N GLY A 7 22.55 26.23 -25.65
CA GLY A 7 22.40 27.48 -24.89
C GLY A 7 21.84 27.29 -23.46
N PRO A 8 22.49 27.79 -22.39
CA PRO A 8 22.53 27.11 -21.08
C PRO A 8 22.05 28.04 -19.91
N PRO A 9 22.55 27.98 -18.65
CA PRO A 9 21.75 27.77 -17.42
C PRO A 9 21.86 28.92 -16.38
N HIS A 10 21.49 28.64 -15.12
CA HIS A 10 21.61 29.46 -13.87
C HIS A 10 20.36 30.32 -13.57
N ASP A 11 19.84 30.42 -12.34
CA ASP A 11 20.51 30.67 -11.07
C ASP A 11 19.90 29.97 -9.84
N CYS A 12 20.82 29.68 -8.92
CA CYS A 12 20.63 29.22 -7.55
C CYS A 12 20.65 30.48 -6.66
N GLU A 13 19.59 30.74 -5.89
CA GLU A 13 19.68 31.68 -4.77
C GLU A 13 19.17 31.08 -3.46
N THR A 14 20.06 31.23 -2.50
CA THR A 14 20.14 30.82 -1.11
C THR A 14 19.13 31.50 -0.18
N LEU A 15 18.73 30.75 0.86
CA LEU A 15 18.13 31.24 2.11
C LEU A 15 18.97 32.34 2.79
N PRO A 16 18.35 33.07 3.74
CA PRO A 16 18.98 33.13 5.05
C PRO A 16 18.03 32.78 6.20
N SER A 17 18.57 31.96 7.09
CA SER A 17 18.21 31.74 8.48
C SER A 17 18.36 33.02 9.32
N THR A 18 17.41 33.28 10.22
CA THR A 18 17.64 34.12 11.41
C THR A 18 17.20 33.39 12.68
N THR A 19 18.19 33.08 13.50
CA THR A 19 18.15 32.71 14.92
C THR A 19 17.91 33.93 15.81
N SER A 20 17.13 33.79 16.88
CA SER A 20 17.35 34.31 18.26
C SER A 20 16.02 34.25 19.03
N VAL A 21 15.85 33.37 20.03
CA VAL A 21 16.26 33.54 21.45
C VAL A 21 15.62 34.77 22.10
N GLY A 22 14.78 34.51 23.11
CA GLY A 22 14.11 35.50 23.95
C GLY A 22 13.39 34.83 25.11
N SER A 23 14.18 34.22 26.00
CA SER A 23 13.82 33.90 27.38
C SER A 23 13.83 35.17 28.22
N ASP A 24 12.85 35.29 29.11
CA ASP A 24 12.84 36.04 30.39
C ASP A 24 11.35 36.29 30.76
N ASP A 25 10.90 36.32 32.00
CA ASP A 25 11.39 35.87 33.31
C ASP A 25 10.21 36.17 34.27
N CYS A 26 10.22 35.52 35.43
CA CYS A 26 9.66 36.01 36.71
C CYS A 26 8.13 36.17 36.88
N ARG A 27 7.52 35.34 37.76
CA ARG A 27 7.23 35.63 39.20
C ARG A 27 5.82 36.23 39.38
N ASP A 28 5.00 35.99 40.39
CA ASP A 28 5.19 35.57 41.78
C ASP A 28 3.83 35.11 42.38
N ASP A 29 3.93 34.51 43.58
CA ASP A 29 2.98 34.46 44.69
C ASP A 29 1.74 33.54 44.61
N ALA A 30 1.73 32.38 45.28
CA ALA A 30 1.68 32.12 46.73
C ALA A 30 0.27 32.16 47.31
N LEU A 31 -0.18 31.03 47.87
CA LEU A 31 -0.81 30.98 49.19
C LEU A 31 -0.93 29.53 49.70
N LEU A 32 -0.24 29.32 50.82
CA LEU A 32 -0.26 28.16 51.69
C LEU A 32 -1.58 28.09 52.49
N ALA A 33 -2.08 26.88 52.70
CA ALA A 33 -2.79 26.51 53.91
C ALA A 33 -2.63 25.00 54.17
N ASP A 34 -2.10 24.69 55.35
CA ASP A 34 -1.84 23.35 55.89
C ASP A 34 -2.78 23.16 57.13
N PRO A 35 -2.72 22.05 57.89
CA PRO A 35 -3.71 20.97 57.85
C PRO A 35 -4.45 20.76 59.20
N SER A 36 -5.52 19.96 59.24
CA SER A 36 -5.68 18.95 60.32
C SER A 36 -6.87 17.98 60.13
N ALA A 37 -6.57 16.71 60.39
CA ALA A 37 -7.36 15.67 61.05
C ALA A 37 -8.74 15.25 60.47
N SER A 38 -8.82 13.99 60.05
CA SER A 38 -9.30 12.90 60.93
C SER A 38 -9.51 11.61 60.14
N ALA A 39 -8.99 10.51 60.68
CA ALA A 39 -9.12 9.17 60.13
C ALA A 39 -10.52 8.59 60.38
N SER A 40 -11.11 7.96 59.37
CA SER A 40 -12.18 6.96 59.53
C SER A 40 -12.23 6.03 58.30
N LYS A 41 -11.90 4.74 58.50
CA LYS A 41 -12.39 3.63 57.66
C LYS A 41 -13.79 3.29 58.16
N PRO A 42 -14.78 2.93 57.31
CA PRO A 42 -14.81 1.57 56.74
C PRO A 42 -15.58 1.42 55.40
N ALA A 43 -15.71 0.14 55.01
CA ALA A 43 -16.65 -0.46 54.05
C ALA A 43 -16.15 -0.66 52.59
N LYS A 44 -15.91 -1.94 52.27
CA LYS A 44 -15.74 -2.47 50.92
C LYS A 44 -17.05 -2.29 50.14
N GLY A 45 -17.16 -1.18 49.40
CA GLY A 45 -18.18 -0.96 48.38
C GLY A 45 -17.74 -1.57 47.05
N LYS A 46 -18.67 -2.26 46.39
CA LYS A 46 -18.58 -2.75 45.00
C LYS A 46 -18.12 -1.60 44.09
N PRO A 47 -17.21 -1.80 43.11
CA PRO A 47 -16.74 -0.71 42.28
C PRO A 47 -17.94 -0.07 41.57
N PRO A 48 -18.00 1.28 41.47
CA PRO A 48 -19.03 1.93 40.68
C PRO A 48 -18.91 1.42 39.25
N LYS A 49 -20.04 0.97 38.68
CA LYS A 49 -20.13 0.73 37.24
C LYS A 49 -19.61 1.99 36.57
N ALA A 50 -18.50 1.88 35.84
CA ALA A 50 -18.03 2.93 34.97
C ALA A 50 -19.24 3.40 34.16
N ALA A 51 -19.64 4.65 34.40
CA ALA A 51 -20.66 5.28 33.59
C ALA A 51 -20.17 5.14 32.15
N ALA A 52 -20.95 4.42 31.33
CA ALA A 52 -20.73 4.38 29.91
C ALA A 52 -20.69 5.84 29.46
N VAL A 53 -19.52 6.31 29.04
CA VAL A 53 -19.37 7.58 28.36
C VAL A 53 -20.29 7.45 27.15
N ALA A 54 -21.47 8.08 27.24
CA ALA A 54 -22.40 8.14 26.14
C ALA A 54 -21.62 8.73 24.98
N ALA A 55 -21.46 7.93 23.92
CA ALA A 55 -20.86 8.39 22.68
C ALA A 55 -21.64 9.63 22.25
N LEU A 56 -20.95 10.78 22.20
CA LEU A 56 -21.48 12.00 21.62
C LEU A 56 -22.02 11.66 20.22
N PRO A 57 -23.18 12.16 19.82
CA PRO A 57 -23.71 11.91 18.48
C PRO A 57 -22.70 12.47 17.48
N GLN A 58 -22.09 11.61 16.67
CA GLN A 58 -21.28 12.06 15.54
C GLN A 58 -22.24 12.69 14.54
N GLU A 59 -22.17 14.01 14.37
CA GLU A 59 -22.91 14.72 13.33
C GLU A 59 -22.58 14.08 11.98
N GLU A 60 -23.58 13.48 11.34
CA GLU A 60 -23.40 12.83 10.05
C GLU A 60 -23.15 13.92 9.00
N LEU A 61 -21.95 13.94 8.41
CA LEU A 61 -21.65 14.78 7.24
C LEU A 61 -22.73 14.62 6.17
N THR A 62 -23.27 15.76 5.73
CA THR A 62 -24.17 15.89 4.59
C THR A 62 -23.48 15.42 3.31
N THR A 63 -24.26 15.21 2.24
CA THR A 63 -23.69 14.85 0.93
C THR A 63 -22.73 15.93 0.43
N GLU A 64 -23.10 17.20 0.59
CA GLU A 64 -22.30 18.34 0.11
C GLU A 64 -20.93 18.40 0.81
N GLU A 65 -20.91 18.26 2.13
CA GLU A 65 -19.67 18.28 2.91
C GLU A 65 -18.76 17.08 2.57
N ARG A 66 -19.33 15.93 2.17
CA ARG A 66 -18.54 14.77 1.72
C ARG A 66 -17.89 15.00 0.37
N LEU A 67 -18.60 15.67 -0.53
CA LEU A 67 -18.07 16.06 -1.83
C LEU A 67 -16.92 17.07 -1.64
N ASP A 68 -17.13 18.13 -0.86
CA ASP A 68 -16.10 19.14 -0.57
C ASP A 68 -14.87 18.52 0.12
N LEU A 69 -15.10 17.62 1.08
CA LEU A 69 -14.04 16.85 1.73
C LEU A 69 -13.27 16.02 0.69
N CYS A 70 -13.96 15.36 -0.23
CA CYS A 70 -13.31 14.54 -1.25
C CYS A 70 -12.45 15.38 -2.19
N GLU A 71 -12.96 16.51 -2.70
CA GLU A 71 -12.19 17.45 -3.54
C GLU A 71 -10.91 17.91 -2.84
N SER A 72 -10.99 18.23 -1.54
CA SER A 72 -9.83 18.62 -0.74
C SER A 72 -8.81 17.49 -0.57
N ILE A 73 -9.26 16.23 -0.44
CA ILE A 73 -8.40 15.05 -0.30
C ILE A 73 -7.69 14.74 -1.61
N VAL A 74 -8.43 14.78 -2.73
CA VAL A 74 -7.87 14.41 -4.04
C VAL A 74 -7.11 15.56 -4.70
N GLY A 75 -7.29 16.80 -4.24
CA GLY A 75 -6.63 17.97 -4.80
C GLY A 75 -7.13 18.33 -6.20
N HIS A 76 -8.39 18.03 -6.49
CA HIS A 76 -9.06 18.29 -7.78
C HIS A 76 -10.45 18.88 -7.51
N ALA A 77 -10.69 20.09 -8.01
CA ALA A 77 -12.01 20.72 -8.01
C ALA A 77 -12.76 20.31 -9.28
N PHE A 78 -13.90 19.65 -9.13
CA PHE A 78 -14.67 19.12 -10.25
C PHE A 78 -15.46 20.23 -10.94
N SER A 79 -15.43 20.24 -12.27
CA SER A 79 -16.33 21.09 -13.05
C SER A 79 -17.75 20.52 -13.05
N ASP A 80 -17.86 19.19 -13.09
CA ASP A 80 -19.11 18.45 -12.92
C ASP A 80 -19.10 17.61 -11.63
N ARG A 81 -19.72 18.14 -10.57
CA ARG A 81 -19.82 17.45 -9.27
C ARG A 81 -20.73 16.22 -9.28
N GLU A 82 -21.57 16.02 -10.31
CA GLU A 82 -22.33 14.78 -10.44
C GLU A 82 -21.41 13.58 -10.68
N LEU A 83 -20.27 13.77 -11.37
CA LEU A 83 -19.26 12.72 -11.54
C LEU A 83 -18.69 12.27 -10.19
N LEU A 84 -18.39 13.24 -9.32
CA LEU A 84 -17.89 12.96 -7.98
C LEU A 84 -18.96 12.28 -7.11
N LEU A 85 -20.21 12.75 -7.21
CA LEU A 85 -21.34 12.17 -6.50
C LEU A 85 -21.57 10.70 -6.91
N GLU A 86 -21.56 10.40 -8.21
CA GLU A 86 -21.69 9.03 -8.71
C GLU A 86 -20.53 8.15 -8.22
N ALA A 87 -19.28 8.64 -8.28
CA ALA A 87 -18.10 7.89 -7.85
C ALA A 87 -18.09 7.53 -6.35
N LEU A 88 -18.64 8.40 -5.51
CA LEU A 88 -18.74 8.18 -4.06
C LEU A 88 -19.96 7.33 -3.65
N THR A 89 -20.91 7.10 -4.56
CA THR A 89 -22.18 6.42 -4.26
C THR A 89 -22.08 4.93 -4.50
N HIS A 90 -22.00 4.15 -3.42
CA HIS A 90 -22.07 2.70 -3.50
C HIS A 90 -23.48 2.22 -3.86
N ALA A 91 -23.61 1.05 -4.50
CA ALA A 91 -24.89 0.46 -4.91
C ALA A 91 -25.93 0.33 -3.78
N SER A 92 -25.51 0.20 -2.51
CA SER A 92 -26.44 0.18 -1.36
C SER A 92 -27.01 1.55 -0.97
N GLY A 93 -26.37 2.64 -1.39
CA GLY A 93 -26.81 4.02 -1.19
C GLY A 93 -27.49 4.63 -2.42
N ALA A 94 -27.36 4.00 -3.59
CA ALA A 94 -27.94 4.48 -4.83
C ALA A 94 -29.46 4.27 -4.89
N SER A 95 -30.18 5.23 -5.46
CA SER A 95 -31.61 5.10 -5.76
C SER A 95 -31.90 4.09 -6.88
N HIS A 96 -30.92 3.91 -7.77
CA HIS A 96 -30.93 2.90 -8.84
C HIS A 96 -29.49 2.41 -9.05
N ARG A 97 -29.27 1.12 -9.33
CA ARG A 97 -27.91 0.56 -9.49
C ARG A 97 -27.07 1.28 -10.56
N LEU A 98 -27.71 1.75 -11.63
CA LEU A 98 -27.03 2.52 -12.69
C LEU A 98 -26.57 3.92 -12.27
N LYS A 99 -26.93 4.38 -11.07
CA LYS A 99 -26.43 5.62 -10.44
C LYS A 99 -25.46 5.31 -9.30
N SER A 100 -24.87 4.13 -9.31
CA SER A 100 -23.83 3.74 -8.38
C SER A 100 -22.48 3.75 -9.09
N ASN A 101 -21.43 3.72 -8.29
CA ASN A 101 -20.06 3.79 -8.72
C ASN A 101 -19.59 2.57 -9.54
N GLU A 102 -20.36 1.48 -9.66
CA GLU A 102 -19.97 0.24 -10.37
C GLU A 102 -19.49 0.47 -11.82
N ARG A 103 -20.10 1.42 -12.55
CA ARG A 103 -19.66 1.73 -13.92
C ARG A 103 -18.38 2.54 -13.95
N MET A 104 -18.19 3.40 -12.96
CA MET A 104 -17.01 4.22 -12.80
C MET A 104 -15.83 3.38 -12.32
N GLU A 105 -16.05 2.41 -11.42
CA GLU A 105 -15.07 1.39 -11.02
C GLU A 105 -14.50 0.69 -12.26
N PHE A 106 -15.37 0.16 -13.13
CA PHE A 106 -14.96 -0.52 -14.35
C PHE A 106 -14.07 0.34 -15.26
N LEU A 107 -14.44 1.61 -15.47
CA LEU A 107 -13.63 2.54 -16.26
C LEU A 107 -12.32 2.90 -15.55
N GLY A 108 -12.39 3.09 -14.23
CA GLY A 108 -11.31 3.50 -13.38
C GLY A 108 -10.19 2.48 -13.28
N ASP A 109 -10.52 1.19 -13.14
CA ASP A 109 -9.57 0.08 -13.17
C ASP A 109 -8.76 0.05 -14.47
N ALA A 110 -9.43 0.23 -15.61
CA ALA A 110 -8.76 0.27 -16.91
C ALA A 110 -7.79 1.45 -17.03
N ILE A 111 -8.19 2.64 -16.58
CA ILE A 111 -7.34 3.85 -16.61
C ILE A 111 -6.17 3.72 -15.64
N LEU A 112 -6.42 3.28 -14.40
CA LEU A 112 -5.40 3.02 -13.40
C LEU A 112 -4.35 2.05 -13.94
N GLY A 113 -4.80 0.94 -14.52
CA GLY A 113 -3.94 -0.05 -15.16
C GLY A 113 -3.11 0.52 -16.30
N ALA A 114 -3.69 1.38 -17.13
CA ALA A 114 -3.00 2.03 -18.25
C ALA A 114 -1.93 3.02 -17.75
N VAL A 115 -2.24 3.87 -16.77
CA VAL A 115 -1.29 4.84 -16.21
C VAL A 115 -0.11 4.14 -15.53
N VAL A 116 -0.38 3.11 -14.72
CA VAL A 116 0.71 2.34 -14.07
C VAL A 116 1.56 1.61 -15.10
N CYS A 117 0.95 1.10 -16.18
CA CYS A 117 1.70 0.48 -17.27
C CYS A 117 2.62 1.48 -17.99
N ASP A 118 2.10 2.66 -18.33
CA ASP A 118 2.84 3.76 -18.98
C ASP A 118 4.03 4.20 -18.10
N TRP A 119 3.77 4.43 -16.81
CA TRP A 119 4.77 4.78 -15.81
C TRP A 119 5.90 3.75 -15.76
N LEU A 120 5.57 2.47 -15.55
CA LEU A 120 6.58 1.42 -15.43
C LEU A 120 7.39 1.23 -16.72
N TYR A 121 6.74 1.33 -17.89
CA TYR A 121 7.41 1.20 -19.18
C TYR A 121 8.47 2.28 -19.40
N HIS A 122 8.16 3.53 -19.05
CA HIS A 122 9.06 4.65 -19.26
C HIS A 122 10.17 4.76 -18.21
N GLU A 123 9.88 4.48 -16.94
CA GLU A 123 10.90 4.61 -15.88
C GLU A 123 11.81 3.38 -15.76
N ARG A 124 11.33 2.19 -16.11
CA ARG A 124 12.06 0.93 -15.91
C ARG A 124 12.42 0.24 -17.22
N THR A 125 13.34 0.85 -17.97
CA THR A 125 13.92 0.28 -19.19
C THR A 125 14.80 -0.95 -18.94
N ASP A 126 15.08 -1.26 -17.67
CA ASP A 126 15.84 -2.42 -17.22
C ASP A 126 14.98 -3.66 -16.93
N LEU A 127 13.66 -3.55 -17.01
CA LEU A 127 12.72 -4.65 -16.74
C LEU A 127 12.22 -5.35 -17.99
N ASN A 128 11.99 -6.65 -17.87
CA ASN A 128 11.23 -7.41 -18.88
C ASN A 128 9.72 -7.35 -18.63
N GLU A 129 8.94 -7.81 -19.63
CA GLU A 129 7.47 -7.80 -19.61
C GLU A 129 6.87 -8.54 -18.40
N GLY A 130 7.40 -9.70 -18.02
CA GLY A 130 6.89 -10.47 -16.88
C GLY A 130 7.10 -9.75 -15.54
N GLU A 131 8.23 -9.06 -15.38
CA GLU A 131 8.51 -8.25 -14.20
C GLU A 131 7.58 -7.03 -14.14
N LEU A 132 7.42 -6.30 -15.24
CA LEU A 132 6.48 -5.18 -15.35
C LEU A 132 5.05 -5.62 -15.02
N THR A 133 4.59 -6.74 -15.58
CA THR A 133 3.27 -7.32 -15.33
C THR A 133 3.09 -7.68 -13.84
N LYS A 134 4.10 -8.24 -13.19
CA LYS A 134 4.06 -8.57 -11.75
C LYS A 134 3.93 -7.30 -10.89
N ILE A 135 4.74 -6.28 -11.16
CA ILE A 135 4.70 -5.01 -10.42
C ILE A 135 3.33 -4.35 -10.62
N LYS A 136 2.89 -4.21 -11.88
CA LYS A 136 1.58 -3.65 -12.21
C LYS A 136 0.47 -4.35 -11.42
N SER A 137 0.43 -5.69 -11.46
CA SER A 137 -0.60 -6.48 -10.79
C SER A 137 -0.62 -6.29 -9.27
N ASN A 138 0.53 -6.00 -8.65
CA ASN A 138 0.59 -5.67 -7.22
C ASN A 138 0.08 -4.25 -6.95
N VAL A 139 0.57 -3.27 -7.71
CA VAL A 139 0.27 -1.85 -7.54
C VAL A 139 -1.22 -1.57 -7.74
N VAL A 140 -1.84 -2.18 -8.76
CA VAL A 140 -3.28 -2.00 -9.06
C VAL A 140 -4.16 -3.05 -8.37
N SER A 141 -3.61 -3.81 -7.41
CA SER A 141 -4.41 -4.83 -6.72
C SER A 141 -5.45 -4.19 -5.81
N ARG A 142 -6.59 -4.88 -5.62
CA ARG A 142 -7.63 -4.50 -4.65
C ARG A 142 -7.08 -4.19 -3.25
N GLN A 143 -6.05 -4.92 -2.83
CA GLN A 143 -5.40 -4.71 -1.55
C GLN A 143 -4.68 -3.35 -1.50
N THR A 144 -3.96 -3.01 -2.56
CA THR A 144 -3.22 -1.76 -2.69
C THR A 144 -4.17 -0.58 -2.87
N CYS A 145 -5.14 -0.66 -3.78
CA CYS A 145 -6.18 0.37 -3.96
C CYS A 145 -6.92 0.66 -2.64
N SER A 146 -7.37 -0.36 -1.91
CA SER A 146 -8.00 -0.20 -0.59
C SER A 146 -7.06 0.45 0.44
N LYS A 147 -5.78 0.08 0.46
CA LYS A 147 -4.76 0.68 1.34
C LYS A 147 -4.60 2.18 1.03
N VAL A 148 -4.45 2.53 -0.24
CA VAL A 148 -4.26 3.90 -0.72
C VAL A 148 -5.51 4.75 -0.45
N ALA A 149 -6.70 4.23 -0.74
CA ALA A 149 -7.97 4.91 -0.48
C ALA A 149 -8.12 5.31 0.99
N LYS A 150 -7.77 4.40 1.91
CA LYS A 150 -7.80 4.65 3.35
C LYS A 150 -6.71 5.62 3.79
N ARG A 151 -5.50 5.55 3.20
CA ARG A 151 -4.40 6.49 3.47
C ARG A 151 -4.80 7.92 3.10
N LEU A 152 -5.48 8.10 1.97
CA LEU A 152 -6.05 9.38 1.54
C LEU A 152 -7.27 9.80 2.38
N GLY A 153 -7.97 8.82 2.98
CA GLY A 153 -9.18 9.04 3.77
C GLY A 153 -10.44 9.17 2.91
N LEU A 154 -10.46 8.59 1.70
CA LEU A 154 -11.60 8.54 0.80
C LEU A 154 -12.78 7.76 1.39
N ASP A 155 -12.50 6.83 2.29
CA ASP A 155 -13.51 6.03 2.98
C ASP A 155 -14.47 6.89 3.82
N ARG A 156 -14.05 8.08 4.25
CA ARG A 156 -14.89 9.05 4.97
C ARG A 156 -15.91 9.75 4.07
N CYS A 157 -15.66 9.79 2.76
CA CYS A 157 -16.48 10.50 1.77
C CYS A 157 -17.62 9.63 1.23
N LEU A 158 -17.55 8.31 1.43
CA LEU A 158 -18.48 7.33 0.88
C LEU A 158 -19.95 7.60 1.22
N LEU A 159 -20.80 7.40 0.22
CA LEU A 159 -22.25 7.47 0.30
C LEU A 159 -22.81 6.05 0.20
N VAL A 160 -23.16 5.47 1.35
CA VAL A 160 -23.68 4.10 1.45
C VAL A 160 -25.02 4.06 2.20
N GLY A 161 -25.81 3.03 1.94
CA GLY A 161 -27.09 2.81 2.62
C GLY A 161 -26.94 2.50 4.11
N LYS A 162 -28.02 2.72 4.88
CA LYS A 162 -28.06 2.59 6.35
C LYS A 162 -27.53 1.26 6.90
N GLY A 163 -27.67 0.16 6.15
CA GLY A 163 -27.19 -1.17 6.56
C GLY A 163 -25.66 -1.30 6.52
N VAL A 164 -24.99 -0.65 5.56
CA VAL A 164 -23.54 -0.72 5.37
C VAL A 164 -22.81 0.22 6.34
N ARG A 165 -23.43 1.37 6.68
CA ARG A 165 -22.89 2.33 7.66
C ARG A 165 -22.70 1.77 9.08
N LYS A 166 -23.38 0.68 9.44
CA LYS A 166 -23.26 0.09 10.79
C LYS A 166 -21.90 -0.55 11.07
N ASN A 167 -21.09 -0.78 10.04
CA ASN A 167 -19.74 -1.31 10.21
C ASN A 167 -18.77 -0.20 10.61
N ARG A 168 -17.94 -0.45 11.64
CA ARG A 168 -16.89 0.49 12.08
C ARG A 168 -15.80 0.75 11.02
N SER A 169 -15.66 -0.13 10.03
CA SER A 169 -14.76 0.02 8.89
C SER A 169 -15.43 -0.56 7.64
N PHE A 170 -15.24 0.11 6.50
CA PHE A 170 -15.67 -0.42 5.23
C PHE A 170 -14.80 -1.63 4.79
N PRO A 171 -15.41 -2.59 4.06
CA PRO A 171 -14.69 -3.72 3.50
C PRO A 171 -13.69 -3.26 2.43
N LYS A 172 -12.72 -4.13 2.14
CA LYS A 172 -11.66 -3.83 1.16
C LYS A 172 -12.18 -3.65 -0.26
N SER A 173 -13.21 -4.40 -0.66
CA SER A 173 -13.87 -4.21 -1.96
C SER A 173 -14.36 -2.77 -2.09
N LEU A 174 -15.26 -2.35 -1.22
CA LEU A 174 -15.88 -1.02 -1.28
C LEU A 174 -14.85 0.13 -1.27
N THR A 175 -13.76 -0.01 -0.51
CA THR A 175 -12.67 1.00 -0.49
C THR A 175 -11.73 0.94 -1.69
N SER A 176 -11.60 -0.20 -2.37
CA SER A 176 -10.96 -0.29 -3.69
C SER A 176 -11.85 0.32 -4.75
N ASP A 177 -13.11 -0.07 -4.77
CA ASP A 177 -14.09 0.31 -5.79
C ASP A 177 -14.25 1.85 -5.83
N VAL A 178 -14.26 2.52 -4.66
CA VAL A 178 -14.29 3.99 -4.60
C VAL A 178 -13.01 4.65 -5.12
N PHE A 179 -11.84 4.05 -4.89
CA PHE A 179 -10.59 4.59 -5.42
C PHE A 179 -10.59 4.55 -6.94
N GLU A 180 -10.94 3.40 -7.53
CA GLU A 180 -11.07 3.24 -8.98
C GLU A 180 -12.14 4.19 -9.54
N SER A 181 -13.29 4.29 -8.87
CA SER A 181 -14.37 5.19 -9.31
C SER A 181 -13.96 6.67 -9.29
N ILE A 182 -13.16 7.10 -8.30
CA ILE A 182 -12.61 8.46 -8.25
C ILE A 182 -11.60 8.70 -9.38
N VAL A 183 -10.77 7.70 -9.71
CA VAL A 183 -9.89 7.77 -10.89
C VAL A 183 -10.70 8.01 -12.16
N ALA A 184 -11.81 7.29 -12.35
CA ALA A 184 -12.70 7.52 -13.48
C ALA A 184 -13.37 8.90 -13.45
N ALA A 185 -13.80 9.40 -12.28
CA ALA A 185 -14.40 10.72 -12.17
C ALA A 185 -13.43 11.82 -12.61
N ILE A 186 -12.19 11.75 -12.12
CA ILE A 186 -11.14 12.72 -12.47
C ILE A 186 -10.78 12.61 -13.95
N TYR A 187 -10.77 11.40 -14.52
CA TYR A 187 -10.55 11.22 -15.96
C TYR A 187 -11.64 11.90 -16.79
N LEU A 188 -12.91 11.70 -16.42
CA LEU A 188 -14.04 12.25 -17.15
C LEU A 188 -14.11 13.79 -17.04
N ASP A 189 -13.69 14.36 -15.92
CA ASP A 189 -13.70 15.80 -15.68
C ASP A 189 -12.44 16.52 -16.19
N GLY A 190 -11.26 15.98 -15.85
CA GLY A 190 -9.95 16.62 -16.06
C GLY A 190 -9.03 15.95 -17.06
N GLY A 191 -9.43 14.82 -17.66
CA GLY A 191 -8.66 14.09 -18.66
C GLY A 191 -7.48 13.27 -18.12
N PHE A 192 -6.78 12.61 -19.04
CA PHE A 192 -5.75 11.61 -18.72
C PHE A 192 -4.52 12.21 -18.01
N ASP A 193 -4.09 13.41 -18.40
CA ASP A 193 -2.92 14.05 -17.79
C ASP A 193 -3.11 14.37 -16.31
N LYS A 194 -4.30 14.82 -15.93
CA LYS A 194 -4.63 15.10 -14.52
C LYS A 194 -4.58 13.82 -13.69
N VAL A 195 -5.16 12.74 -14.21
CA VAL A 195 -5.13 11.43 -13.56
C VAL A 195 -3.70 10.93 -13.37
N ARG A 196 -2.86 11.03 -14.43
CA ARG A 196 -1.45 10.61 -14.36
C ARG A 196 -0.70 11.33 -13.25
N GLN A 197 -0.83 12.65 -13.14
CA GLN A 197 -0.16 13.44 -12.11
C GLN A 197 -0.57 13.00 -10.69
N LEU A 198 -1.87 12.81 -10.45
CA LEU A 198 -2.39 12.41 -9.15
C LEU A 198 -2.02 10.97 -8.79
N LEU A 199 -2.10 10.03 -9.75
CA LEU A 199 -1.71 8.65 -9.51
C LEU A 199 -0.21 8.51 -9.22
N HIS A 200 0.65 9.29 -9.86
CA HIS A 200 2.08 9.33 -9.51
C HIS A 200 2.29 9.73 -8.04
N LEU A 201 1.56 10.74 -7.57
CA LEU A 201 1.62 11.16 -6.16
C LEU A 201 1.08 10.08 -5.21
N TRP A 202 -0.08 9.50 -5.54
CA TRP A 202 -0.78 8.57 -4.64
C TRP A 202 -0.15 7.18 -4.57
N LEU A 203 0.54 6.75 -5.62
CA LEU A 203 1.09 5.39 -5.75
C LEU A 203 2.62 5.33 -5.73
N ALA A 204 3.33 6.46 -5.57
CA ALA A 204 4.81 6.49 -5.55
C ALA A 204 5.42 5.45 -4.61
N GLN A 205 4.89 5.34 -3.38
CA GLN A 205 5.38 4.37 -2.41
C GLN A 205 5.14 2.92 -2.89
N GLU A 206 3.95 2.63 -3.38
CA GLU A 206 3.53 1.30 -3.81
C GLU A 206 4.32 0.82 -5.05
N VAL A 207 4.59 1.73 -5.98
CA VAL A 207 5.43 1.46 -7.16
C VAL A 207 6.88 1.21 -6.74
N ALA A 208 7.43 2.03 -5.84
CA ALA A 208 8.79 1.84 -5.31
C ALA A 208 8.92 0.50 -4.56
N GLU A 209 7.97 0.16 -3.68
CA GLU A 209 7.94 -1.13 -2.97
C GLU A 209 7.79 -2.32 -3.95
N GLY A 210 6.95 -2.19 -4.98
CA GLY A 210 6.78 -3.19 -6.01
C GLY A 210 8.06 -3.42 -6.83
N ILE A 211 8.82 -2.35 -7.06
CA ILE A 211 10.14 -2.41 -7.67
C ILE A 211 11.16 -3.06 -6.73
N ASP A 212 11.24 -2.67 -5.45
CA ASP A 212 12.30 -3.16 -4.55
C ASP A 212 12.11 -4.63 -4.17
N SER A 213 10.85 -5.10 -4.15
CA SER A 213 10.51 -6.52 -3.97
C SER A 213 10.98 -7.46 -5.10
N ARG A 214 11.70 -6.93 -6.10
CA ARG A 214 12.54 -7.69 -7.07
C ARG A 214 13.43 -8.75 -6.42
N GLY A 215 13.97 -8.46 -5.24
CA GLY A 215 14.97 -9.29 -4.59
C GLY A 215 14.46 -10.60 -3.99
N ASP A 216 13.17 -10.69 -3.65
CA ASP A 216 12.72 -11.73 -2.71
C ASP A 216 11.93 -12.91 -3.30
N GLU A 217 11.35 -12.81 -4.51
CA GLU A 217 10.18 -13.69 -4.77
C GLU A 217 10.00 -14.32 -6.16
N ASN A 218 11.03 -14.57 -6.98
CA ASN A 218 10.81 -15.56 -8.05
C ASN A 218 12.00 -16.35 -8.60
N HIS A 219 12.94 -16.72 -7.73
CA HIS A 219 14.00 -17.66 -8.10
C HIS A 219 13.46 -18.98 -8.64
N LYS A 220 12.29 -19.47 -8.19
CA LYS A 220 11.70 -20.72 -8.72
C LYS A 220 11.33 -20.62 -10.21
N SER A 221 10.64 -19.56 -10.63
CA SER A 221 10.28 -19.38 -12.04
C SER A 221 11.51 -19.10 -12.91
N ASN A 222 12.43 -18.27 -12.43
CA ASN A 222 13.69 -18.01 -13.13
C ASN A 222 14.51 -19.29 -13.30
N LEU A 223 14.62 -20.10 -12.24
CA LEU A 223 15.28 -21.40 -12.31
C LEU A 223 14.58 -22.34 -13.29
N GLN A 224 13.24 -22.38 -13.31
CA GLN A 224 12.52 -23.21 -14.27
C GLN A 224 12.85 -22.82 -15.72
N GLN A 225 12.89 -21.52 -16.03
CA GLN A 225 13.25 -21.04 -17.36
C GLN A 225 14.71 -21.39 -17.72
N VAL A 226 15.65 -21.14 -16.81
CA VAL A 226 17.07 -21.44 -17.01
C VAL A 226 17.30 -22.94 -17.18
N VAL A 227 16.69 -23.78 -16.34
CA VAL A 227 16.84 -25.23 -16.39
C VAL A 227 16.21 -25.82 -17.65
N GLN A 228 15.04 -25.30 -18.05
CA GLN A 228 14.40 -25.72 -19.29
C GLN A 228 15.22 -25.30 -20.52
N ARG A 229 15.86 -24.13 -20.50
CA ARG A 229 16.70 -23.62 -21.60
C ARG A 229 18.03 -24.37 -21.69
N ASP A 230 18.72 -24.55 -20.57
CA ASP A 230 20.12 -25.01 -20.55
C ASP A 230 20.24 -26.53 -20.41
N PHE A 231 19.27 -27.19 -19.77
CA PHE A 231 19.31 -28.63 -19.48
C PHE A 231 18.12 -29.40 -20.07
N SER A 232 17.13 -28.73 -20.68
CA SER A 232 15.90 -29.35 -21.21
C SER A 232 15.14 -30.22 -20.18
N THR A 233 15.30 -29.94 -18.90
CA THR A 233 14.62 -30.64 -17.79
C THR A 233 13.78 -29.68 -16.96
N THR A 234 13.00 -30.20 -16.02
CA THR A 234 12.25 -29.39 -15.04
C THR A 234 12.87 -29.56 -13.65
N PRO A 235 13.15 -28.47 -12.91
CA PRO A 235 13.69 -28.58 -11.57
C PRO A 235 12.68 -29.23 -10.63
N SER A 236 13.15 -30.11 -9.74
CA SER A 236 12.31 -30.73 -8.69
C SER A 236 12.83 -30.38 -7.31
N TYR A 237 11.91 -30.20 -6.36
CA TYR A 237 12.24 -29.76 -5.00
C TYR A 237 12.14 -30.95 -4.04
N ARG A 238 13.14 -31.12 -3.17
CA ARG A 238 13.15 -32.14 -2.12
C ARG A 238 13.25 -31.48 -0.75
N LEU A 239 12.32 -31.84 0.14
CA LEU A 239 12.41 -31.53 1.55
C LEU A 239 13.46 -32.43 2.19
N LEU A 240 14.51 -31.84 2.76
CA LEU A 240 15.58 -32.58 3.45
C LEU A 240 15.30 -32.67 4.94
N ASP A 241 14.86 -31.58 5.57
CA ASP A 241 14.63 -31.52 7.01
C ASP A 241 13.53 -30.50 7.39
N SER A 242 12.97 -30.63 8.59
CA SER A 242 12.09 -29.65 9.19
C SER A 242 12.24 -29.62 10.71
N VAL A 243 12.50 -28.44 11.27
CA VAL A 243 12.83 -28.25 12.70
C VAL A 243 11.97 -27.16 13.30
N GLY A 244 11.62 -27.28 14.59
CA GLY A 244 10.88 -26.27 15.35
C GLY A 244 9.41 -26.65 15.61
N PRO A 245 8.76 -25.99 16.58
CA PRO A 245 7.36 -26.22 16.91
C PRO A 245 6.45 -25.72 15.79
N ASP A 246 5.20 -26.19 15.74
CA ASP A 246 4.31 -25.95 14.59
C ASP A 246 4.07 -24.46 14.26
N HIS A 247 4.19 -23.58 15.26
CA HIS A 247 4.03 -22.13 15.12
C HIS A 247 5.32 -21.39 14.71
N SER A 248 6.46 -22.09 14.60
CA SER A 248 7.75 -21.54 14.17
C SER A 248 8.64 -22.55 13.45
N LYS A 249 8.02 -23.42 12.65
CA LYS A 249 8.69 -24.49 11.90
C LYS A 249 9.55 -23.92 10.78
N LYS A 250 10.82 -24.34 10.72
CA LYS A 250 11.76 -24.07 9.62
C LYS A 250 11.85 -25.31 8.73
N PHE A 251 12.01 -25.11 7.42
CA PHE A 251 12.10 -26.18 6.43
C PHE A 251 13.42 -26.04 5.66
N GLN A 252 14.12 -27.15 5.46
CA GLN A 252 15.31 -27.21 4.61
C GLN A 252 14.95 -27.89 3.29
N ILE A 253 15.13 -27.18 2.18
CA ILE A 253 14.79 -27.68 0.84
C ILE A 253 16.00 -27.58 -0.08
N ALA A 254 16.19 -28.60 -0.92
CA ALA A 254 17.15 -28.60 -2.01
C ALA A 254 16.45 -28.71 -3.37
N VAL A 255 17.08 -28.20 -4.41
CA VAL A 255 16.61 -28.35 -5.80
C VAL A 255 17.46 -29.37 -6.53
N LEU A 256 16.80 -30.28 -7.24
CA LEU A 256 17.42 -31.22 -8.15
C LEU A 256 17.31 -30.69 -9.58
N VAL A 257 18.45 -30.47 -10.23
CA VAL A 257 18.58 -30.01 -11.61
C VAL A 257 19.47 -31.00 -12.35
N ASP A 258 18.96 -31.60 -13.43
CA ASP A 258 19.72 -32.59 -14.22
C ASP A 258 20.34 -33.72 -13.38
N GLY A 259 19.58 -34.23 -12.41
CA GLY A 259 20.03 -35.28 -11.49
C GLY A 259 21.04 -34.83 -10.42
N LEU A 260 21.51 -33.58 -10.46
CA LEU A 260 22.40 -33.00 -9.45
C LEU A 260 21.62 -32.22 -8.39
N LEU A 261 21.84 -32.57 -7.12
CA LEU A 261 21.25 -31.88 -5.98
C LEU A 261 22.07 -30.62 -5.68
N ARG A 262 21.41 -29.46 -5.74
CA ARG A 262 21.98 -28.13 -5.49
C ARG A 262 22.00 -27.81 -4.00
N THR A 263 22.77 -26.79 -3.62
CA THR A 263 22.94 -26.37 -2.22
C THR A 263 21.58 -26.10 -1.56
N PRO A 264 21.24 -26.80 -0.46
CA PRO A 264 19.98 -26.62 0.22
C PRO A 264 19.88 -25.24 0.88
N ALA A 265 18.66 -24.80 1.15
CA ALA A 265 18.40 -23.58 1.90
C ALA A 265 17.29 -23.77 2.94
N TRP A 266 17.45 -23.09 4.08
CA TRP A 266 16.43 -23.00 5.11
C TRP A 266 15.46 -21.85 4.86
N GLY A 267 14.18 -22.08 5.13
CA GLY A 267 13.15 -21.05 5.11
C GLY A 267 12.13 -21.19 6.23
N ARG A 268 11.44 -20.09 6.53
CA ARG A 268 10.37 -20.00 7.55
C ARG A 268 9.06 -20.66 7.12
N SER A 269 8.97 -21.00 5.84
CA SER A 269 7.90 -21.79 5.25
C SER A 269 8.47 -22.64 4.12
N LYS A 270 7.72 -23.64 3.64
CA LYS A 270 8.13 -24.41 2.45
C LYS A 270 8.35 -23.50 1.23
N LYS A 271 7.45 -22.55 0.99
CA LYS A 271 7.54 -21.61 -0.14
C LYS A 271 8.82 -20.77 -0.07
N ASP A 272 9.15 -20.24 1.11
CA ASP A 272 10.36 -19.46 1.35
C ASP A 272 11.64 -20.30 1.15
N ALA A 273 11.67 -21.51 1.73
CA ALA A 273 12.80 -22.43 1.57
C ALA A 273 13.03 -22.83 0.11
N GLU A 274 11.95 -23.05 -0.66
CA GLU A 274 12.03 -23.35 -2.09
C GLU A 274 12.56 -22.17 -2.91
N GLN A 275 12.16 -20.93 -2.61
CA GLN A 275 12.70 -19.74 -3.31
C GLN A 275 14.20 -19.58 -3.04
N ARG A 276 14.63 -19.73 -1.79
CA ARG A 276 16.06 -19.66 -1.43
C ARG A 276 16.87 -20.78 -2.06
N ALA A 277 16.35 -22.01 -2.07
CA ALA A 277 17.01 -23.14 -2.72
C ALA A 277 17.12 -22.92 -4.24
N ALA A 278 16.12 -22.29 -4.86
CA ALA A 278 16.18 -21.93 -6.26
C ALA A 278 17.21 -20.81 -6.54
N ALA A 279 17.40 -19.88 -5.61
CA ALA A 279 18.44 -18.84 -5.71
C ALA A 279 19.84 -19.46 -5.71
N ASN A 280 20.08 -20.42 -4.81
CA ASN A 280 21.32 -21.20 -4.77
C ASN A 280 21.58 -21.93 -6.08
N ALA A 281 20.56 -22.64 -6.59
CA ALA A 281 20.67 -23.34 -7.86
C ALA A 281 21.00 -22.40 -9.03
N LEU A 282 20.38 -21.23 -9.09
CA LEU A 282 20.67 -20.20 -10.11
C LEU A 282 22.11 -19.68 -10.00
N ALA A 283 22.59 -19.42 -8.78
CA ALA A 283 23.95 -18.98 -8.54
C ALA A 283 24.96 -20.04 -9.00
N GLU A 284 24.75 -21.30 -8.62
CA GLU A 284 25.62 -22.42 -9.01
C GLU A 284 25.63 -22.67 -10.52
N ILE A 285 24.47 -22.64 -11.19
CA ILE A 285 24.38 -22.75 -12.66
C ILE A 285 25.16 -21.62 -13.34
N SER A 286 25.18 -20.44 -12.72
CA SER A 286 25.93 -19.26 -13.20
C SER A 286 27.40 -19.24 -12.76
N GLY A 287 27.90 -20.29 -12.08
CA GLY A 287 29.27 -20.37 -11.57
C GLY A 287 29.58 -19.42 -10.40
N LYS A 288 28.55 -18.91 -9.69
CA LYS A 288 28.66 -18.03 -8.52
C LYS A 288 28.46 -18.81 -7.23
N GLU A 289 28.93 -18.27 -6.11
CA GLU A 289 28.67 -18.84 -4.79
C GLU A 289 27.19 -18.72 -4.40
N PRO A 290 26.62 -19.75 -3.74
CA PRO A 290 25.22 -19.75 -3.33
C PRO A 290 24.96 -18.69 -2.24
N PRO A 291 23.94 -17.82 -2.40
CA PRO A 291 23.66 -16.75 -1.46
C PRO A 291 23.11 -17.24 -0.11
N PHE A 292 22.53 -18.43 -0.05
CA PHE A 292 21.99 -19.02 1.18
C PHE A 292 22.73 -20.31 1.51
N GLN A 293 23.41 -20.36 2.65
CA GLN A 293 24.10 -21.58 3.07
C GLN A 293 23.12 -22.63 3.62
N GLY A 294 23.49 -23.90 3.50
CA GLY A 294 22.71 -25.04 3.98
C GLY A 294 22.72 -25.21 5.50
N ASP A 295 23.57 -24.48 6.20
CA ASP A 295 23.71 -24.56 7.66
C ASP A 295 22.52 -23.94 8.37
N MET A 296 22.16 -24.52 9.52
CA MET A 296 21.02 -24.08 10.32
C MET A 296 21.18 -22.62 10.77
N PRO A 297 20.20 -21.73 10.50
CA PRO A 297 20.19 -20.36 11.02
C PRO A 297 19.73 -20.29 12.47
#